data_AF-A0A1V6F3T4-F1
#
_entry.id   AF-A0A1V6F3T4-F1
#
_cell.length_a   1.000
_cell.length_b   1.000
_cell.length_c   1.000
_cell.angle_alpha   90.00
_cell.angle_beta   90.00
_cell.angle_gamma   90.00
#
_symmetry.space_group_name_H-M   'P 1'
#
loop_
_entity.id
_entity.type
_entity.pdbx_description
1 polymer ?
#
loop_
_entity_poly.entity_id
_entity_poly.type
_entity_poly.pdbx_seq_one_letter_code
_entity_poly.pdbx_strand_id
1 'polypeptide(L)'
;MTDITLEQRTALVSAWLQKTEGVLRNATRLGKDDLPPGYILSSAVFLNRQQELAGEAAGFLEAEIKALRRSHADTAAIASYKHMLASDRLGKETSPPASVNELILELAKKIAAAKEEVERCDRLLRLLHGVEAGPRPTLPLYQYAQAWERFQRPVDAESEAAPSESKPLVGQVSMQPRRIFQWFGGLERSDKAALSGAILLSIFILVSGYLYIHSWGRLHMDVETLENGMFRLVFSNSFGETVRLNAPHTITAAVLGALKEFGVSVEVEAHDGSVKPVDPLDAQWTYKDLPGHLYGPILIGPLSSEEVFLHISPEVLKEQATAIHITLYRSPRRKYAMKTISIP
;
A
#
# COMPACT_ATOMS: atom_id res chain seq x y z
N MET A 1 7.75 -18.53 5.71
CA MET A 1 8.36 -18.73 4.39
C MET A 1 7.88 -17.58 3.53
N THR A 2 8.75 -16.62 3.21
CA THR A 2 8.39 -15.46 2.39
C THR A 2 8.83 -15.76 0.97
N ASP A 3 7.88 -15.93 0.06
CA ASP A 3 8.18 -15.92 -1.37
C ASP A 3 8.92 -14.63 -1.70
N ILE A 4 10.12 -14.78 -2.26
CA ILE A 4 10.95 -13.65 -2.63
C ILE A 4 10.30 -12.99 -3.85
N THR A 5 9.98 -11.71 -3.73
CA THR A 5 9.22 -11.01 -4.77
C THR A 5 10.12 -10.54 -5.92
N LEU A 6 9.54 -10.37 -7.11
CA LEU A 6 10.24 -9.87 -8.31
C LEU A 6 10.92 -8.52 -8.05
N GLU A 7 10.31 -7.66 -7.23
CA GLU A 7 10.86 -6.37 -6.80
C GLU A 7 12.18 -6.51 -6.05
N GLN A 8 12.30 -7.51 -5.17
CA GLN A 8 13.52 -7.73 -4.39
C GLN A 8 14.67 -8.15 -5.30
N ARG A 9 14.38 -8.99 -6.30
CA ARG A 9 15.35 -9.42 -7.31
C ARG A 9 15.81 -8.25 -8.19
N THR A 10 14.87 -7.42 -8.66
CA THR A 10 15.19 -6.22 -9.46
C THR A 10 15.97 -5.18 -8.64
N ALA A 11 15.64 -4.96 -7.37
CA ALA A 11 16.36 -4.04 -6.49
C ALA A 11 17.81 -4.50 -6.23
N LEU A 12 18.02 -5.81 -6.06
CA LEU A 12 19.35 -6.38 -5.89
C LEU A 12 20.22 -6.15 -7.14
N VAL A 13 19.72 -6.53 -8.32
CA VAL A 13 20.50 -6.48 -9.58
C VAL A 13 20.75 -5.03 -10.02
N SER A 14 19.76 -4.15 -9.87
CA SER A 14 19.95 -2.71 -10.16
C SER A 14 20.99 -2.06 -9.24
N ALA A 15 20.99 -2.40 -7.94
CA ALA A 15 22.03 -1.93 -7.01
C ALA A 15 23.41 -2.49 -7.34
N TRP A 16 23.48 -3.76 -7.78
CA TRP A 16 24.73 -4.39 -8.21
C TRP A 16 25.33 -3.69 -9.44
N LEU A 17 24.52 -3.45 -10.48
CA LEU A 17 24.93 -2.71 -11.68
C LEU A 17 25.40 -1.28 -11.36
N GLN A 18 24.63 -0.54 -10.55
CA GLN A 18 25.00 0.83 -10.18
C GLN A 18 26.31 0.88 -9.40
N LYS A 19 26.55 -0.10 -8.52
CA LYS A 19 27.77 -0.16 -7.73
C LYS A 19 28.99 -0.50 -8.60
N THR A 20 28.89 -1.47 -9.51
CA THR A 20 29.99 -1.82 -10.43
C THR A 20 30.28 -0.65 -11.38
N GLU A 21 29.26 -0.02 -11.96
CA GLU A 21 29.42 1.17 -12.81
C GLU A 21 30.01 2.36 -12.06
N GLY A 22 29.56 2.61 -10.82
CA GLY A 22 30.06 3.73 -10.00
C GLY A 22 31.54 3.58 -9.68
N VAL A 23 32.00 2.37 -9.39
CA VAL A 23 33.42 2.09 -9.13
C VAL A 23 34.27 2.30 -10.40
N LEU A 24 33.75 1.89 -11.57
CA LEU A 24 34.42 2.06 -12.86
C LEU A 24 34.49 3.53 -13.30
N ARG A 25 33.36 4.25 -13.26
CA ARG A 25 33.27 5.65 -13.72
C ARG A 25 34.12 6.61 -12.89
N ASN A 26 34.18 6.39 -11.57
CA ASN A 26 34.91 7.28 -10.66
C ASN A 26 36.38 6.92 -10.49
N ALA A 27 36.87 5.87 -11.17
CA ALA A 27 38.20 5.30 -10.99
C ALA A 27 38.57 5.06 -9.50
N THR A 28 37.56 4.86 -8.66
CA THR A 28 37.72 4.69 -7.22
C THR A 28 38.29 3.31 -6.94
N ARG A 29 39.28 3.23 -6.05
CA ARG A 29 39.77 1.92 -5.57
C ARG A 29 38.65 1.20 -4.85
N LEU A 30 38.46 -0.08 -5.17
CA LEU A 30 37.58 -0.99 -4.43
C LEU A 30 37.89 -0.91 -2.92
N GLY A 31 36.85 -0.76 -2.11
CA GLY A 31 36.98 -0.80 -0.67
C GLY A 31 37.51 -2.16 -0.22
N LYS A 32 38.28 -2.21 0.87
CA LYS A 32 38.74 -3.48 1.46
C LYS A 32 37.57 -4.43 1.79
N ASP A 33 36.41 -3.86 2.09
CA ASP A 33 35.19 -4.59 2.43
C ASP A 33 34.44 -5.14 1.21
N ASP A 34 34.76 -4.69 -0.02
CA ASP A 34 34.10 -5.15 -1.25
C ASP A 34 34.70 -6.42 -1.84
N LEU A 35 35.93 -6.75 -1.43
CA LEU A 35 36.65 -7.94 -1.88
C LEU A 35 36.34 -9.14 -0.98
N PRO A 36 36.35 -10.37 -1.53
CA PRO A 36 36.30 -11.57 -0.71
C PRO A 36 37.50 -11.62 0.25
N PRO A 37 37.34 -12.16 1.48
CA PRO A 37 38.46 -12.34 2.39
C PRO A 37 39.50 -13.28 1.77
N GLY A 38 40.77 -12.84 1.73
CA GLY A 38 41.88 -13.61 1.17
C GLY A 38 41.98 -13.59 -0.36
N TYR A 39 41.28 -12.69 -1.06
CA TYR A 39 41.35 -12.59 -2.52
C TYR A 39 42.73 -12.12 -3.00
N ILE A 40 43.36 -12.91 -3.87
CA ILE A 40 44.77 -12.74 -4.30
C ILE A 40 44.89 -12.09 -5.69
N LEU A 41 43.81 -12.09 -6.48
CA LEU A 41 43.81 -11.53 -7.84
C LEU A 41 43.65 -10.00 -7.83
N SER A 42 44.01 -9.37 -8.95
CA SER A 42 43.89 -7.92 -9.08
C SER A 42 42.43 -7.46 -8.95
N SER A 43 42.23 -6.31 -8.29
CA SER A 43 40.90 -5.71 -8.10
C SER A 43 40.18 -5.42 -9.42
N ALA A 44 40.92 -5.17 -10.50
CA ALA A 44 40.37 -4.96 -11.84
C ALA A 44 39.74 -6.23 -12.43
N VAL A 45 40.40 -7.39 -12.27
CA VAL A 45 39.87 -8.69 -12.72
C VAL A 45 38.59 -9.04 -11.96
N PHE A 46 38.57 -8.79 -10.65
CA PHE A 46 37.37 -8.98 -9.83
C PHE A 46 36.20 -8.09 -10.28
N LEU A 47 36.47 -6.81 -10.51
CA LEU A 47 35.45 -5.85 -10.91
C LEU A 47 34.85 -6.19 -12.28
N ASN A 48 35.69 -6.56 -13.25
CA ASN A 48 35.23 -7.00 -14.57
C ASN A 48 34.32 -8.23 -14.45
N ARG A 49 34.73 -9.23 -13.64
CA ARG A 49 33.91 -10.43 -13.43
C ARG A 49 32.56 -10.10 -12.78
N GLN A 50 32.54 -9.15 -11.86
CA GLN A 50 31.31 -8.72 -11.18
C GLN A 50 30.39 -7.92 -12.11
N GLN A 51 30.95 -7.16 -13.05
CA GLN A 51 30.19 -6.49 -14.09
C GLN A 51 29.55 -7.48 -15.07
N GLU A 52 30.29 -8.50 -15.51
CA GLU A 52 29.77 -9.57 -16.37
C GLU A 52 28.57 -10.26 -15.71
N LEU A 53 28.73 -10.72 -14.47
CA LEU A 53 27.68 -11.41 -13.73
C LEU A 53 26.45 -10.53 -13.46
N ALA A 54 26.66 -9.25 -13.14
CA ALA A 54 25.57 -8.29 -12.99
C ALA A 54 24.81 -8.08 -14.30
N GLY A 55 25.52 -8.02 -15.43
CA GLY A 55 24.94 -7.90 -16.77
C GLY A 55 24.14 -9.14 -17.17
N GLU A 56 24.65 -10.34 -16.90
CA GLU A 56 23.94 -11.61 -17.11
C GLU A 56 22.65 -11.68 -16.28
N ALA A 57 22.74 -11.33 -14.99
CA ALA A 57 21.58 -11.28 -14.09
C ALA A 57 20.53 -10.27 -14.56
N ALA A 58 20.96 -9.10 -15.04
CA ALA A 58 20.09 -8.08 -15.58
C ALA A 58 19.39 -8.53 -16.86
N GLY A 59 20.12 -9.12 -17.80
CA GLY A 59 19.54 -9.65 -19.03
C GLY A 59 18.51 -10.76 -18.77
N PHE A 60 18.76 -11.62 -17.78
CA PHE A 60 17.81 -12.64 -17.33
C PHE A 60 16.52 -12.01 -16.78
N LEU A 61 16.63 -11.06 -15.84
CA LEU A 61 15.46 -10.37 -15.28
C LEU A 61 14.71 -9.57 -16.33
N GLU A 62 15.41 -8.91 -17.24
CA GLU A 62 14.79 -8.14 -18.32
C GLU A 62 13.94 -9.03 -19.22
N ALA A 63 14.44 -10.22 -19.58
CA ALA A 63 13.69 -11.20 -20.36
C ALA A 63 12.45 -11.71 -19.60
N GLU A 64 12.59 -12.03 -18.31
CA GLU A 64 11.50 -12.47 -17.44
C GLU A 64 10.41 -11.40 -17.31
N ILE A 65 10.79 -10.15 -17.00
CA ILE A 65 9.85 -9.02 -16.87
C ILE A 65 9.18 -8.72 -18.22
N LYS A 66 9.90 -8.77 -19.34
CA LYS A 66 9.33 -8.60 -20.68
C LYS A 66 8.33 -9.70 -21.03
N ALA A 67 8.59 -10.95 -20.64
CA ALA A 67 7.66 -12.05 -20.84
C ALA A 67 6.38 -11.88 -20.02
N LEU A 68 6.49 -11.51 -18.74
CA LEU A 68 5.35 -11.19 -17.87
C LEU A 68 4.53 -10.02 -18.42
N ARG A 69 5.20 -8.93 -18.82
CA ARG A 69 4.56 -7.77 -19.43
C ARG A 69 3.74 -8.14 -20.67
N ARG A 70 4.29 -8.97 -21.56
CA ARG A 70 3.58 -9.46 -22.77
C ARG A 70 2.36 -10.28 -22.38
N SER A 71 2.50 -11.22 -21.43
CA SER A 71 1.38 -12.04 -20.94
C SER A 71 0.23 -11.19 -20.37
N HIS A 72 0.54 -10.18 -19.55
CA HIS A 72 -0.47 -9.26 -19.02
C HIS A 72 -1.08 -8.36 -20.09
N ALA A 73 -0.28 -7.90 -21.06
CA ALA A 73 -0.78 -7.13 -22.20
C ALA A 73 -1.75 -7.94 -23.08
N ASP A 74 -1.42 -9.21 -23.36
CA ASP A 74 -2.28 -10.13 -24.10
C ASP A 74 -3.59 -10.39 -23.34
N THR A 75 -3.51 -10.58 -22.02
CA THR A 75 -4.68 -10.75 -21.15
C THR A 75 -5.59 -9.51 -21.21
N ALA A 76 -5.01 -8.31 -21.14
CA ALA A 76 -5.74 -7.06 -21.26
C ALA A 76 -6.39 -6.89 -22.64
N ALA A 77 -5.69 -7.26 -23.72
CA ALA A 77 -6.19 -7.18 -25.09
C ALA A 77 -7.37 -8.14 -25.31
N ILE A 78 -7.24 -9.39 -24.85
CA ILE A 78 -8.32 -10.40 -24.93
C ILE A 78 -9.54 -9.94 -24.13
N ALA A 79 -9.34 -9.42 -22.91
CA ALA A 79 -10.44 -8.94 -22.08
C ALA A 79 -11.12 -7.70 -22.70
N SER A 80 -10.34 -6.79 -23.29
CA SER A 80 -10.88 -5.61 -24.00
C SER A 80 -11.70 -5.99 -25.22
N TYR A 81 -11.23 -6.97 -26.00
CA TYR A 81 -11.98 -7.51 -27.14
C TYR A 81 -13.31 -8.15 -26.70
N LYS A 82 -13.29 -8.94 -25.61
CA LYS A 82 -14.52 -9.52 -25.03
C LYS A 82 -15.48 -8.44 -24.51
N HIS A 83 -14.96 -7.38 -23.90
CA HIS A 83 -15.76 -6.27 -23.39
C HIS A 83 -16.46 -5.52 -24.53
N MET A 84 -15.76 -5.26 -25.64
CA MET A 84 -16.33 -4.67 -26.85
C MET A 84 -17.46 -5.54 -27.42
N LEU A 85 -17.22 -6.86 -27.60
CA LEU A 85 -18.24 -7.79 -28.09
C LEU A 85 -19.48 -7.87 -27.18
N ALA A 86 -19.28 -7.83 -25.86
CA ALA A 86 -20.38 -7.84 -24.89
C ALA A 86 -21.21 -6.53 -24.95
N SER A 87 -20.53 -5.40 -25.17
CA SER A 87 -21.18 -4.08 -25.30
C SER A 87 -22.00 -3.98 -26.60
N ASP A 88 -21.49 -4.49 -27.73
CA ASP A 88 -22.18 -4.50 -29.02
C ASP A 88 -23.46 -5.37 -29.01
N ARG A 89 -23.47 -6.44 -28.20
CA ARG A 89 -24.64 -7.34 -28.05
C ARG A 89 -25.77 -6.70 -27.24
N LEU A 90 -25.45 -5.77 -26.32
CA LEU A 90 -26.43 -5.02 -25.52
C LEU A 90 -27.40 -4.21 -26.40
N GLY A 91 -26.96 -3.82 -27.61
CA GLY A 91 -27.78 -3.09 -28.58
C GLY A 91 -28.62 -3.95 -29.53
N LYS A 92 -28.50 -5.29 -29.51
CA LYS A 92 -29.06 -6.18 -30.55
C LYS A 92 -29.91 -7.36 -30.05
N GLU A 93 -29.81 -7.82 -28.81
CA GLU A 93 -30.49 -9.05 -28.35
C GLU A 93 -31.31 -8.92 -27.06
N THR A 94 -32.37 -9.74 -26.98
CA THR A 94 -33.33 -9.98 -25.88
C THR A 94 -32.76 -10.64 -24.61
N SER A 95 -31.45 -10.54 -24.36
CA SER A 95 -30.83 -11.07 -23.14
C SER A 95 -31.15 -10.18 -21.93
N PRO A 96 -31.35 -10.74 -20.71
CA PRO A 96 -31.66 -9.93 -19.54
C PRO A 96 -30.50 -8.96 -19.26
N PRO A 97 -30.76 -7.64 -19.21
CA PRO A 97 -29.70 -6.62 -19.17
C PRO A 97 -28.79 -6.71 -17.93
N ALA A 98 -29.25 -7.36 -16.86
CA ALA A 98 -28.49 -7.53 -15.62
C ALA A 98 -27.25 -8.44 -15.79
N SER A 99 -27.37 -9.59 -16.44
CA SER A 99 -26.25 -10.54 -16.56
C SER A 99 -25.16 -10.06 -17.53
N VAL A 100 -25.54 -9.29 -18.55
CA VAL A 100 -24.59 -8.67 -19.48
C VAL A 100 -23.84 -7.52 -18.78
N ASN A 101 -24.53 -6.72 -17.96
CA ASN A 101 -23.89 -5.67 -17.16
C ASN A 101 -22.89 -6.23 -16.14
N GLU A 102 -23.20 -7.35 -15.48
CA GLU A 102 -22.26 -8.03 -14.58
C GLU A 102 -21.00 -8.50 -15.30
N LEU A 103 -21.15 -9.13 -16.48
CA LEU A 103 -20.03 -9.56 -17.31
C LEU A 103 -19.15 -8.38 -17.76
N ILE A 104 -19.77 -7.27 -18.17
CA ILE A 104 -19.07 -6.04 -18.57
C ILE A 104 -18.23 -5.49 -17.39
N LEU A 105 -18.81 -5.44 -16.19
CA LEU A 105 -18.11 -4.98 -14.99
C LEU A 105 -16.95 -5.92 -14.61
N GLU A 106 -17.13 -7.23 -14.73
CA GLU A 106 -16.06 -8.20 -14.46
C GLU A 106 -14.90 -8.06 -15.46
N LEU A 107 -15.22 -7.88 -16.75
CA LEU A 107 -14.21 -7.66 -17.79
C LEU A 107 -13.47 -6.34 -17.58
N ALA A 108 -14.17 -5.27 -17.19
CA ALA A 108 -13.55 -3.99 -16.86
C ALA A 108 -12.56 -4.12 -15.70
N LYS A 109 -12.91 -4.87 -14.64
CA LYS A 109 -11.98 -5.17 -13.52
C LYS A 109 -10.76 -5.96 -13.98
N LYS A 110 -10.95 -6.97 -14.83
CA LYS A 110 -9.84 -7.77 -15.39
C LYS A 110 -8.89 -6.94 -16.24
N ILE A 111 -9.43 -6.01 -17.05
CA ILE A 111 -8.62 -5.08 -17.84
C ILE A 111 -7.81 -4.15 -16.93
N ALA A 112 -8.44 -3.58 -15.90
CA ALA A 112 -7.76 -2.69 -14.96
C ALA A 112 -6.61 -3.39 -14.23
N ALA A 113 -6.85 -4.59 -13.68
CA ALA A 113 -5.83 -5.37 -13.00
C ALA A 113 -4.66 -5.76 -13.93
N ALA A 114 -4.97 -6.19 -15.17
CA ALA A 114 -3.93 -6.53 -16.14
C ALA A 114 -3.09 -5.30 -16.56
N LYS A 115 -3.70 -4.12 -16.67
CA LYS A 115 -2.98 -2.87 -16.94
C LYS A 115 -2.08 -2.46 -15.78
N GLU A 116 -2.54 -2.61 -14.54
CA GLU A 116 -1.73 -2.33 -13.35
C GLU A 116 -0.47 -3.20 -13.29
N GLU A 117 -0.59 -4.48 -13.64
CA GLU A 117 0.58 -5.39 -13.72
C GLU A 117 1.52 -5.04 -14.88
N VAL A 118 1.01 -4.55 -16.02
CA VAL A 118 1.86 -4.01 -17.11
C VAL A 118 2.63 -2.79 -16.63
N GLU A 119 1.98 -1.86 -15.93
CA GLU A 119 2.63 -0.67 -15.35
C GLU A 119 3.67 -1.05 -14.29
N ARG A 120 3.39 -2.06 -13.47
CA ARG A 120 4.36 -2.63 -12.52
C ARG A 120 5.58 -3.19 -13.25
N CYS A 121 5.40 -3.96 -14.32
CA CYS A 121 6.50 -4.47 -15.13
C CYS A 121 7.33 -3.32 -15.76
N ASP A 122 6.66 -2.28 -16.27
CA ASP A 122 7.32 -1.10 -16.85
C ASP A 122 8.16 -0.35 -15.81
N ARG A 123 7.66 -0.19 -14.57
CA ARG A 123 8.44 0.37 -13.45
C ARG A 123 9.68 -0.48 -13.14
N LEU A 124 9.55 -1.79 -13.07
CA LEU A 124 10.68 -2.69 -12.81
C LEU A 124 11.76 -2.61 -13.89
N LEU A 125 11.37 -2.50 -15.18
CA LEU A 125 12.30 -2.28 -16.27
C LEU A 125 13.04 -0.93 -16.15
N ARG A 126 12.34 0.14 -15.77
CA ARG A 126 12.97 1.45 -15.55
C ARG A 126 13.98 1.43 -14.39
N LEU A 127 13.68 0.71 -13.32
CA LEU A 127 14.59 0.50 -12.20
C LEU A 127 15.85 -0.25 -12.64
N LEU A 128 15.68 -1.33 -13.43
CA LEU A 128 16.80 -2.10 -13.96
C LEU A 128 17.71 -1.26 -14.88
N HIS A 129 17.11 -0.40 -15.71
CA HIS A 129 17.85 0.52 -16.60
C HIS A 129 18.40 1.77 -15.90
N GLY A 130 18.17 1.94 -14.59
CA GLY A 130 18.64 3.10 -13.83
C GLY A 130 17.95 4.43 -14.18
N VAL A 131 16.78 4.38 -14.84
CA VAL A 131 15.96 5.57 -15.16
C VAL A 131 15.20 6.06 -13.93
N GLU A 132 14.86 5.14 -13.03
CA GLU A 132 14.11 5.41 -11.80
C GLU A 132 14.94 5.01 -10.57
N ALA A 133 14.81 5.77 -9.47
CA ALA A 133 15.52 5.49 -8.23
C ALA A 133 14.73 4.49 -7.37
N GLY A 134 15.34 3.34 -7.07
CA GLY A 134 14.75 2.29 -6.24
C GLY A 134 15.45 2.09 -4.90
N PRO A 135 14.93 1.18 -4.05
CA PRO A 135 15.61 0.74 -2.84
C PRO A 135 16.96 0.12 -3.18
N ARG A 136 18.01 0.57 -2.48
CA ARG A 136 19.41 0.17 -2.74
C ARG A 136 19.94 -0.65 -1.57
N PRO A 137 19.90 -1.99 -1.64
CA PRO A 137 20.64 -2.80 -0.68
C PRO A 137 22.13 -2.45 -0.78
N THR A 138 22.76 -2.11 0.34
CA THR A 138 24.19 -1.81 0.43
C THR A 138 24.95 -3.05 0.87
N LEU A 139 25.28 -3.92 -0.10
CA LEU A 139 26.06 -5.13 0.15
C LEU A 139 27.51 -4.94 -0.31
N PRO A 140 28.48 -5.60 0.33
CA PRO A 140 29.80 -5.84 -0.27
C PRO A 140 29.68 -6.39 -1.69
N LEU A 141 30.53 -5.92 -2.62
CA LEU A 141 30.42 -6.29 -4.04
C LEU A 141 30.39 -7.82 -4.25
N TYR A 142 31.24 -8.56 -3.54
CA TYR A 142 31.29 -10.04 -3.62
C TYR A 142 30.01 -10.76 -3.17
N GLN A 143 29.15 -10.11 -2.36
CA GLN A 143 27.94 -10.71 -1.82
C GLN A 143 26.75 -10.62 -2.78
N TYR A 144 26.76 -9.72 -3.77
CA TYR A 144 25.64 -9.62 -4.73
C TYR A 144 25.48 -10.88 -5.58
N ALA A 145 26.59 -11.42 -6.10
CA ALA A 145 26.56 -12.67 -6.85
C ALA A 145 26.04 -13.84 -6.01
N GLN A 146 26.44 -13.93 -4.73
CA GLN A 146 25.98 -14.96 -3.81
C GLN A 146 24.49 -14.80 -3.48
N ALA A 147 24.02 -13.56 -3.29
CA ALA A 147 22.61 -13.28 -3.09
C ALA A 147 21.79 -13.63 -4.34
N TRP A 148 22.31 -13.34 -5.53
CA TRP A 148 21.70 -13.69 -6.81
C TRP A 148 21.57 -15.21 -7.00
N GLU A 149 22.62 -15.98 -6.70
CA GLU A 149 22.58 -17.45 -6.77
C GLU A 149 21.53 -18.05 -5.81
N ARG A 150 21.35 -17.47 -4.62
CA ARG A 150 20.30 -17.89 -3.68
C ARG A 150 18.89 -17.68 -4.25
N PHE A 151 18.71 -16.70 -5.12
CA PHE A 151 17.44 -16.47 -5.82
C PHE A 151 17.21 -17.43 -6.99
N GLN A 152 18.28 -18.02 -7.54
CA GLN A 152 18.18 -18.98 -8.64
C GLN A 152 18.01 -20.43 -8.16
N ARG A 153 18.43 -20.76 -6.93
CA ARG A 153 18.25 -22.11 -6.38
C ARG A 153 16.81 -22.31 -5.93
N PRO A 154 16.12 -23.38 -6.39
CA PRO A 154 14.85 -23.77 -5.79
C PRO A 154 15.06 -24.11 -4.31
N VAL A 155 14.14 -23.66 -3.47
CA VAL A 155 14.19 -23.77 -2.00
C VAL A 155 14.33 -25.22 -1.51
N ASP A 156 14.02 -26.20 -2.36
CA ASP A 156 14.07 -27.63 -2.06
C ASP A 156 15.43 -28.31 -2.34
N ALA A 157 16.41 -27.60 -2.91
CA ALA A 157 17.71 -28.17 -3.28
C ALA A 157 18.80 -28.12 -2.18
N GLU A 158 18.45 -27.77 -0.93
CA GLU A 158 19.39 -27.79 0.20
C GLU A 158 19.45 -29.13 0.96
N SER A 159 18.71 -30.15 0.52
CA SER A 159 18.66 -31.45 1.18
C SER A 159 19.18 -32.59 0.30
N GLU A 160 20.41 -32.52 -0.20
CA GLU A 160 21.15 -33.75 -0.53
C GLU A 160 22.68 -33.57 -0.59
N ALA A 161 23.34 -34.49 0.11
CA ALA A 161 24.76 -34.86 0.08
C ALA A 161 25.83 -33.91 0.66
N ALA A 162 26.28 -34.26 1.87
CA ALA A 162 27.69 -34.15 2.23
C ALA A 162 28.47 -35.35 1.67
N PRO A 163 29.75 -35.18 1.33
CA PRO A 163 30.75 -36.13 1.82
C PRO A 163 31.88 -35.47 2.59
N SER A 164 32.46 -36.32 3.43
CA SER A 164 33.41 -36.13 4.51
C SER A 164 34.87 -36.01 4.07
N GLU A 165 35.64 -35.33 4.93
CA GLU A 165 37.08 -35.49 5.21
C GLU A 165 38.14 -35.03 4.20
N SER A 166 38.73 -33.85 4.47
CA SER A 166 40.12 -33.72 4.93
C SER A 166 40.41 -32.30 5.47
N LYS A 167 40.94 -32.24 6.70
CA LYS A 167 41.40 -31.05 7.45
C LYS A 167 42.90 -30.79 7.21
N PRO A 168 43.54 -29.69 7.69
CA PRO A 168 43.01 -28.43 8.24
C PRO A 168 43.77 -27.14 7.76
N LEU A 169 43.11 -25.97 7.82
CA LEU A 169 43.53 -24.85 8.68
C LEU A 169 42.37 -23.87 8.85
N VAL A 170 42.01 -23.66 10.10
CA VAL A 170 40.76 -23.06 10.56
C VAL A 170 40.81 -21.54 10.45
N GLY A 171 39.83 -20.98 9.73
CA GLY A 171 39.58 -19.54 9.63
C GLY A 171 38.30 -19.20 8.89
N GLN A 172 37.26 -20.05 8.95
CA GLN A 172 35.96 -19.76 8.35
C GLN A 172 35.04 -19.12 9.41
N VAL A 173 34.80 -17.82 9.24
CA VAL A 173 33.70 -17.12 9.90
C VAL A 173 32.43 -17.49 9.15
N SER A 174 31.67 -18.41 9.72
CA SER A 174 30.25 -18.58 9.37
C SER A 174 29.49 -17.35 9.86
N MET A 175 28.79 -16.66 8.95
CA MET A 175 27.71 -15.74 9.34
C MET A 175 26.50 -16.59 9.76
N GLN A 176 26.62 -17.21 10.93
CA GLN A 176 25.48 -17.50 11.77
C GLN A 176 25.09 -16.22 12.54
N PRO A 177 23.86 -16.10 13.07
CA PRO A 177 23.42 -14.99 13.91
C PRO A 177 24.09 -15.06 15.30
N ARG A 178 25.42 -15.11 15.33
CA ARG A 178 26.24 -15.18 16.54
C ARG A 178 26.66 -13.81 17.05
N ARG A 179 26.61 -12.75 16.24
CA ARG A 179 27.02 -11.41 16.68
C ARG A 179 26.07 -10.75 17.68
N ILE A 180 24.78 -11.11 17.69
CA ILE A 180 23.85 -10.66 18.73
C ILE A 180 24.16 -11.40 20.05
N PHE A 181 24.47 -12.70 20.00
CA PHE A 181 24.80 -13.49 21.20
C PHE A 181 26.20 -13.21 21.79
N GLN A 182 27.16 -12.70 21.01
CA GLN A 182 28.45 -12.27 21.55
C GLN A 182 28.37 -10.96 22.35
N TRP A 183 27.41 -10.09 22.06
CA TRP A 183 27.12 -8.92 22.90
C TRP A 183 26.64 -9.36 24.29
N PHE A 184 25.81 -10.38 24.37
CA PHE A 184 25.37 -10.96 25.64
C PHE A 184 26.46 -11.75 26.38
N GLY A 185 27.66 -11.97 25.83
CA GLY A 185 28.70 -12.76 26.50
C GLY A 185 29.32 -12.06 27.72
N GLY A 186 29.44 -10.73 27.64
CA GLY A 186 30.15 -9.90 28.64
C GLY A 186 29.29 -9.12 29.62
N LEU A 187 27.96 -9.18 29.50
CA LEU A 187 27.04 -8.49 30.42
C LEU A 187 26.73 -9.34 31.66
N GLU A 188 26.60 -8.72 32.82
CA GLU A 188 26.17 -9.40 34.05
C GLU A 188 24.74 -9.95 33.88
N ARG A 189 24.37 -10.98 34.64
CA ARG A 189 23.04 -11.62 34.55
C ARG A 189 21.88 -10.61 34.69
N SER A 190 22.08 -9.55 35.46
CA SER A 190 21.14 -8.45 35.63
C SER A 190 20.91 -7.68 34.32
N ASP A 191 21.97 -7.33 33.61
CA ASP A 191 21.85 -6.54 32.38
C ASP A 191 21.30 -7.37 31.21
N LYS A 192 21.57 -8.68 31.18
CA LYS A 192 20.94 -9.56 30.18
C LYS A 192 19.43 -9.64 30.40
N ALA A 193 18.99 -9.72 31.66
CA ALA A 193 17.58 -9.70 32.02
C ALA A 193 16.94 -8.35 31.66
N ALA A 194 17.59 -7.24 32.00
CA ALA A 194 17.11 -5.89 31.66
C ALA A 194 17.01 -5.67 30.15
N LEU A 195 18.00 -6.08 29.37
CA LEU A 195 17.99 -5.94 27.91
C LEU A 195 16.92 -6.83 27.26
N SER A 196 16.77 -8.07 27.75
CA SER A 196 15.70 -8.95 27.29
C SER A 196 14.31 -8.38 27.62
N GLY A 197 14.14 -7.80 28.80
CA GLY A 197 12.91 -7.11 29.21
C GLY A 197 12.63 -5.89 28.35
N ALA A 198 13.65 -5.07 28.05
CA ALA A 198 13.52 -3.89 27.19
C ALA A 198 13.17 -4.26 25.74
N ILE A 199 13.76 -5.33 25.19
CA ILE A 199 13.42 -5.83 23.85
C ILE A 199 11.98 -6.34 23.82
N LEU A 200 11.58 -7.15 24.81
CA LEU A 200 10.21 -7.65 24.90
C LEU A 200 9.19 -6.52 25.07
N LEU A 201 9.49 -5.52 25.90
CA LEU A 201 8.66 -4.34 26.09
C LEU A 201 8.55 -3.52 24.79
N SER A 202 9.66 -3.36 24.06
CA SER A 202 9.69 -2.62 22.79
C SER A 202 8.88 -3.33 21.70
N ILE A 203 9.01 -4.66 21.60
CA ILE A 203 8.20 -5.48 20.69
C ILE A 203 6.72 -5.39 21.09
N PHE A 204 6.42 -5.46 22.39
CA PHE A 204 5.05 -5.34 22.89
C PHE A 204 4.46 -3.96 22.55
N ILE A 205 5.19 -2.87 22.79
CA ILE A 205 4.75 -1.51 22.43
C ILE A 205 4.54 -1.39 20.91
N LEU A 206 5.45 -1.94 20.10
CA LEU A 206 5.35 -1.88 18.64
C LEU A 206 4.15 -2.68 18.11
N VAL A 207 3.95 -3.90 18.62
CA VAL A 207 2.81 -4.76 18.26
C VAL A 207 1.50 -4.17 18.77
N SER A 208 1.46 -3.67 20.00
CA SER A 208 0.28 -2.99 20.56
C SER A 208 -0.05 -1.70 19.81
N GLY A 209 0.95 -0.91 19.42
CA GLY A 209 0.76 0.28 18.59
C GLY A 209 0.25 -0.06 17.19
N TYR A 210 0.84 -1.08 16.56
CA TYR A 210 0.38 -1.58 15.26
C TYR A 210 -1.06 -2.11 15.32
N LEU A 211 -1.37 -2.92 16.34
CA LEU A 211 -2.72 -3.42 16.57
C LEU A 211 -3.69 -2.28 16.90
N TYR A 212 -3.30 -1.27 17.66
CA TYR A 212 -4.14 -0.11 17.95
C TYR A 212 -4.51 0.65 16.66
N ILE A 213 -3.53 0.93 15.80
CA ILE A 213 -3.75 1.65 14.54
C ILE A 213 -4.65 0.85 13.57
N HIS A 214 -4.42 -0.45 13.44
CA HIS A 214 -5.15 -1.26 12.46
C HIS A 214 -6.48 -1.84 12.95
N SER A 215 -6.60 -2.15 14.25
CA SER A 215 -7.81 -2.79 14.79
C SER A 215 -8.70 -1.84 15.60
N TRP A 216 -8.20 -0.69 16.07
CA TRP A 216 -8.97 0.26 16.91
C TRP A 216 -9.18 1.64 16.29
N GLY A 217 -8.67 1.91 15.08
CA GLY A 217 -8.95 3.16 14.38
C GLY A 217 -10.46 3.46 14.29
N ARG A 218 -10.80 4.73 14.43
CA ARG A 218 -12.16 5.29 14.38
C ARG A 218 -12.20 6.56 13.55
N LEU A 219 -13.34 6.80 12.91
CA LEU A 219 -13.61 8.10 12.30
C LEU A 219 -14.43 8.92 13.30
N HIS A 220 -13.80 9.89 13.94
CA HIS A 220 -14.49 10.79 14.85
C HIS A 220 -15.18 11.89 14.06
N MET A 221 -16.40 12.23 14.47
CA MET A 221 -17.18 13.32 13.90
C MET A 221 -17.54 14.27 15.04
N ASP A 222 -17.03 15.48 14.94
CA ASP A 222 -17.38 16.59 15.81
C ASP A 222 -18.14 17.65 15.02
N VAL A 223 -19.11 18.28 15.67
CA VAL A 223 -20.01 19.24 15.04
C VAL A 223 -20.01 20.52 15.85
N GLU A 224 -19.67 21.61 15.19
CA GLU A 224 -19.72 22.96 15.74
C GLU A 224 -20.87 23.72 15.06
N THR A 225 -21.75 24.30 15.86
CA THR A 225 -22.82 25.18 15.39
C THR A 225 -22.28 26.58 15.16
N LEU A 226 -22.44 27.10 13.95
CA LEU A 226 -22.10 28.48 13.58
C LEU A 226 -23.40 29.32 13.45
N GLU A 227 -23.25 30.60 13.15
CA GLU A 227 -24.39 31.51 12.94
C GLU A 227 -25.14 31.18 11.63
N ASN A 228 -26.43 31.53 11.58
CA ASN A 228 -27.29 31.46 10.38
C ASN A 228 -27.50 30.06 9.77
N GLY A 229 -27.58 29.00 10.58
CA GLY A 229 -27.84 27.65 10.07
C GLY A 229 -26.64 26.99 9.39
N MET A 230 -25.45 27.55 9.60
CA MET A 230 -24.16 26.96 9.24
C MET A 230 -23.70 25.99 10.33
N PHE A 231 -23.19 24.83 9.91
CA PHE A 231 -22.60 23.81 10.77
C PHE A 231 -21.23 23.44 10.22
N ARG A 232 -20.22 23.41 11.09
CA ARG A 232 -18.89 22.92 10.76
C ARG A 232 -18.74 21.51 11.29
N LEU A 233 -18.48 20.58 10.38
CA LEU A 233 -18.32 19.16 10.65
C LEU A 233 -16.83 18.81 10.51
N VAL A 234 -16.21 18.41 11.61
CA VAL A 234 -14.79 18.00 11.61
C VAL A 234 -14.73 16.49 11.69
N PHE A 235 -14.14 15.88 10.66
CA PHE A 235 -13.96 14.43 10.58
C PHE A 235 -12.50 14.07 10.84
N SER A 236 -12.22 13.43 11.97
CA SER A 236 -10.86 13.03 12.36
C SER A 236 -10.66 11.53 12.13
N ASN A 237 -9.78 11.18 11.21
CA ASN A 237 -9.44 9.81 10.86
C ASN A 237 -8.30 9.29 11.74
N SER A 238 -8.60 8.38 12.67
CA SER A 238 -7.58 7.68 13.46
C SER A 238 -7.20 6.30 12.90
N PHE A 239 -7.68 5.93 11.71
CA PHE A 239 -7.19 4.75 11.00
C PHE A 239 -5.80 4.98 10.42
N GLY A 240 -5.01 3.91 10.31
CA GLY A 240 -3.73 3.90 9.60
C GLY A 240 -3.85 3.92 8.07
N GLU A 241 -5.05 4.09 7.52
CA GLU A 241 -5.33 4.11 6.09
C GLU A 241 -6.26 5.28 5.73
N THR A 242 -6.28 5.63 4.43
CA THR A 242 -7.17 6.69 3.93
C THR A 242 -8.61 6.21 3.92
N VAL A 243 -9.52 7.08 4.35
CA VAL A 243 -10.96 6.81 4.42
C VAL A 243 -11.72 7.65 3.40
N ARG A 244 -12.78 7.08 2.83
CA ARG A 244 -13.71 7.80 1.94
C ARG A 244 -14.93 8.26 2.71
N LEU A 245 -15.28 9.54 2.60
CA LEU A 245 -16.46 10.14 3.20
C LEU A 245 -17.37 10.71 2.11
N ASN A 246 -18.62 10.27 2.05
CA ASN A 246 -19.64 10.80 1.14
C ASN A 246 -20.58 11.75 1.89
N ALA A 247 -20.69 12.98 1.41
CA ALA A 247 -21.56 14.02 1.99
C ALA A 247 -22.16 14.90 0.86
N PRO A 248 -23.49 14.90 0.62
CA PRO A 248 -24.51 14.10 1.31
C PRO A 248 -24.48 12.62 0.89
N HIS A 249 -24.79 11.73 1.84
CA HIS A 249 -25.02 10.32 1.56
C HIS A 249 -26.51 10.06 1.29
N THR A 250 -26.89 9.98 0.02
CA THR A 250 -28.18 9.43 -0.39
C THR A 250 -28.13 7.91 -0.25
N ILE A 251 -29.15 7.28 0.35
CA ILE A 251 -29.20 5.84 0.72
C ILE A 251 -29.15 4.88 -0.51
N THR A 252 -28.85 5.37 -1.70
CA THR A 252 -28.84 4.62 -2.96
C THR A 252 -27.43 4.24 -3.41
N ALA A 253 -27.25 2.91 -3.52
CA ALA A 253 -26.12 2.14 -4.04
C ALA A 253 -24.85 2.09 -3.17
N ALA A 254 -24.53 0.88 -2.71
CA ALA A 254 -23.23 0.56 -2.11
C ALA A 254 -22.16 0.58 -3.21
N VAL A 255 -21.15 1.42 -3.04
CA VAL A 255 -19.94 1.37 -3.86
C VAL A 255 -19.01 0.35 -3.19
N LEU A 256 -18.78 -0.79 -3.83
CA LEU A 256 -17.83 -1.79 -3.32
C LEU A 256 -16.41 -1.33 -3.69
N GLY A 257 -15.79 -0.54 -2.82
CA GLY A 257 -14.39 -0.09 -2.92
C GLY A 257 -13.44 -0.78 -1.93
N ALA A 258 -12.13 -0.74 -2.21
CA ALA A 258 -11.08 -1.28 -1.35
C ALA A 258 -10.81 -0.43 -0.07
N LEU A 259 -11.30 0.82 -0.03
CA LEU A 259 -11.14 1.72 1.12
C LEU A 259 -12.35 1.63 2.06
N LYS A 260 -12.16 1.91 3.36
CA LYS A 260 -13.28 2.05 4.29
C LYS A 260 -14.14 3.24 3.87
N GLU A 261 -15.43 2.98 3.64
CA GLU A 261 -16.39 4.00 3.21
C GLU A 261 -17.33 4.41 4.33
N PHE A 262 -17.49 5.72 4.48
CA PHE A 262 -18.41 6.36 5.39
C PHE A 262 -19.34 7.29 4.62
N GLY A 263 -20.57 7.42 5.10
CA GLY A 263 -21.57 8.33 4.55
C GLY A 263 -22.15 9.21 5.65
N VAL A 264 -22.40 10.47 5.36
CA VAL A 264 -23.04 11.41 6.30
C VAL A 264 -24.43 11.73 5.77
N SER A 265 -25.45 11.47 6.59
CA SER A 265 -26.81 11.97 6.33
C SER A 265 -27.19 13.00 7.37
N VAL A 266 -28.10 13.88 6.98
CA VAL A 266 -28.68 14.90 7.84
C VAL A 266 -30.19 14.70 7.80
N GLU A 267 -30.75 14.53 8.98
CA GLU A 267 -32.18 14.37 9.21
C GLU A 267 -32.63 15.47 10.17
N VAL A 268 -33.83 15.98 9.97
CA VAL A 268 -34.44 16.99 10.85
C VAL A 268 -35.62 16.33 11.57
N GLU A 269 -35.65 16.51 12.88
CA GLU A 269 -36.77 16.14 13.74
C GLU A 269 -37.73 17.31 13.81
N ALA A 270 -39.00 17.06 13.49
CA ALA A 270 -40.04 18.07 13.52
C ALA A 270 -40.76 18.19 14.87
N HIS A 271 -41.53 19.26 15.06
CA HIS A 271 -42.31 19.49 16.29
C HIS A 271 -43.31 18.37 16.61
N ASP A 272 -43.72 17.59 15.60
CA ASP A 272 -44.57 16.40 15.75
C ASP A 272 -43.79 15.13 16.12
N GLY A 273 -42.46 15.24 16.28
CA GLY A 273 -41.54 14.12 16.54
C GLY A 273 -41.20 13.30 15.30
N SER A 274 -41.63 13.71 14.10
CA SER A 274 -41.29 13.00 12.87
C SER A 274 -39.86 13.35 12.42
N VAL A 275 -39.07 12.34 12.07
CA VAL A 275 -37.70 12.51 11.57
C VAL A 275 -37.70 12.33 10.06
N LYS A 276 -37.28 13.35 9.31
CA LYS A 276 -37.23 13.33 7.84
C LYS A 276 -35.85 13.73 7.33
N PRO A 277 -35.35 13.12 6.24
CA PRO A 277 -34.11 13.56 5.61
C PRO A 277 -34.30 14.97 5.06
N VAL A 278 -33.27 15.82 5.19
CA VAL A 278 -33.30 17.17 4.61
C VAL A 278 -33.19 17.06 3.09
N ASP A 279 -34.00 17.84 2.37
CA ASP A 279 -33.93 17.88 0.91
C ASP A 279 -32.54 18.40 0.48
N PRO A 280 -31.88 17.77 -0.51
CA PRO A 280 -30.63 18.27 -1.08
C PRO A 280 -30.67 19.74 -1.56
N LEU A 281 -31.84 20.27 -1.89
CA LEU A 281 -32.01 21.68 -2.27
C LEU A 281 -31.92 22.64 -1.06
N ASP A 282 -32.28 22.16 0.12
CA ASP A 282 -32.33 22.94 1.36
C ASP A 282 -31.06 22.78 2.22
N ALA A 283 -30.22 21.79 1.88
CA ALA A 283 -28.94 21.49 2.53
C ALA A 283 -27.77 21.65 1.55
N GLN A 284 -27.03 22.75 1.67
CA GLN A 284 -25.83 23.00 0.89
C GLN A 284 -24.59 22.51 1.62
N TRP A 285 -23.82 21.64 0.97
CA TRP A 285 -22.54 21.15 1.47
C TRP A 285 -21.39 21.92 0.84
N THR A 286 -20.37 22.25 1.61
CA THR A 286 -19.18 22.96 1.14
C THR A 286 -17.91 22.29 1.69
N TYR A 287 -16.93 22.07 0.82
CA TYR A 287 -15.63 21.50 1.17
C TYR A 287 -14.55 22.31 0.45
N LYS A 288 -13.56 22.82 1.20
CA LYS A 288 -12.50 23.70 0.67
C LYS A 288 -13.06 24.87 -0.14
N ASP A 289 -14.05 25.56 0.45
CA ASP A 289 -14.74 26.73 -0.11
C ASP A 289 -15.48 26.52 -1.43
N LEU A 290 -15.72 25.25 -1.80
CA LEU A 290 -16.40 24.88 -3.03
C LEU A 290 -17.57 23.92 -2.75
N PRO A 291 -18.60 23.91 -3.61
CA PRO A 291 -19.77 23.04 -3.40
C PRO A 291 -19.38 21.56 -3.32
N GLY A 292 -19.77 20.90 -2.23
CA GLY A 292 -19.37 19.53 -1.90
C GLY A 292 -19.77 18.48 -2.94
N HIS A 293 -20.86 18.74 -3.70
CA HIS A 293 -21.32 17.85 -4.78
C HIS A 293 -20.35 17.75 -5.97
N LEU A 294 -19.37 18.65 -6.08
CA LEU A 294 -18.40 18.68 -7.19
C LEU A 294 -17.15 17.81 -6.95
N TYR A 295 -16.89 17.40 -5.72
CA TYR A 295 -15.63 16.73 -5.35
C TYR A 295 -15.67 15.21 -5.40
N GLY A 296 -16.84 14.59 -5.52
CA GLY A 296 -16.98 13.15 -5.28
C GLY A 296 -16.69 12.81 -3.80
N PRO A 297 -16.23 11.59 -3.47
CA PRO A 297 -15.93 11.20 -2.09
C PRO A 297 -14.78 12.04 -1.52
N ILE A 298 -15.01 12.64 -0.34
CA ILE A 298 -13.97 13.34 0.42
C ILE A 298 -12.98 12.31 0.96
N LEU A 299 -11.70 12.46 0.61
CA LEU A 299 -10.63 11.57 1.05
C LEU A 299 -9.96 12.12 2.30
N ILE A 300 -10.05 11.38 3.41
CA ILE A 300 -9.42 11.75 4.69
C ILE A 300 -8.20 10.85 4.89
N GLY A 301 -7.00 11.43 4.80
CA GLY A 301 -5.74 10.72 4.96
C GLY A 301 -5.59 10.06 6.34
N PRO A 302 -4.62 9.14 6.51
CA PRO A 302 -4.38 8.48 7.79
C PRO A 302 -3.93 9.51 8.85
N LEU A 303 -4.46 9.38 10.08
CA LEU A 303 -4.13 10.27 11.21
C LEU A 303 -4.32 11.76 10.90
N SER A 304 -5.28 12.08 10.04
CA SER A 304 -5.57 13.45 9.60
C SER A 304 -7.03 13.82 9.87
N SER A 305 -7.34 15.09 9.75
CA SER A 305 -8.69 15.62 9.91
C SER A 305 -9.04 16.52 8.73
N GLU A 306 -10.28 16.44 8.29
CA GLU A 306 -10.83 17.27 7.22
C GLU A 306 -12.13 17.93 7.70
N GLU A 307 -12.39 19.12 7.18
CA GLU A 307 -13.51 19.96 7.59
C GLU A 307 -14.52 20.10 6.46
N VAL A 308 -15.79 19.94 6.80
CA VAL A 308 -16.91 20.07 5.86
C VAL A 308 -17.93 21.02 6.47
N PHE A 309 -18.38 21.98 5.67
CA PHE A 309 -19.42 22.90 6.08
C PHE A 309 -20.77 22.46 5.51
N LEU A 310 -21.79 22.56 6.34
CA LEU A 310 -23.17 22.29 6.00
C LEU A 310 -23.98 23.55 6.30
N HIS A 311 -24.66 24.07 5.29
CA HIS A 311 -25.60 25.17 5.43
C HIS A 311 -27.02 24.64 5.21
N ILE A 312 -27.86 24.77 6.24
CA ILE A 312 -29.29 24.44 6.16
C ILE A 312 -30.06 25.75 6.13
N SER A 313 -31.01 25.87 5.19
CA SER A 313 -31.83 27.07 5.06
C SER A 313 -32.52 27.43 6.39
N PRO A 314 -32.42 28.68 6.87
CA PRO A 314 -33.03 29.11 8.13
C PRO A 314 -34.56 29.02 8.12
N GLU A 315 -35.20 28.97 6.95
CA GLU A 315 -36.65 28.76 6.82
C GLU A 315 -37.04 27.33 7.27
N VAL A 316 -36.25 26.33 6.88
CA VAL A 316 -36.44 24.92 7.28
C VAL A 316 -36.22 24.75 8.79
N LEU A 317 -35.24 25.45 9.35
CA LEU A 317 -34.91 25.40 10.77
C LEU A 317 -35.95 26.10 11.67
N LYS A 318 -36.65 27.12 11.16
CA LYS A 318 -37.63 27.91 11.96
C LYS A 318 -39.04 27.35 11.92
N GLU A 319 -39.47 26.77 10.81
CA GLU A 319 -40.88 26.37 10.64
C GLU A 319 -41.16 24.92 11.02
N GLN A 320 -40.14 24.06 11.03
CA GLN A 320 -40.35 22.62 11.00
C GLN A 320 -39.46 21.80 11.93
N ALA A 321 -38.58 22.38 12.75
CA ALA A 321 -37.49 21.62 13.38
C ALA A 321 -37.33 21.84 14.90
N THR A 322 -37.30 20.76 15.67
CA THR A 322 -36.89 20.73 17.10
C THR A 322 -35.42 20.36 17.26
N ALA A 323 -34.92 19.48 16.39
CA ALA A 323 -33.55 19.01 16.44
C ALA A 323 -33.05 18.61 15.05
N ILE A 324 -31.73 18.63 14.91
CA ILE A 324 -31.01 18.17 13.73
C ILE A 324 -30.21 16.94 14.12
N HIS A 325 -30.37 15.87 13.37
CA HIS A 325 -29.63 14.63 13.52
C HIS A 325 -28.64 14.48 12.38
N ILE A 326 -27.35 14.54 12.71
CA ILE A 326 -26.28 14.24 11.76
C ILE A 326 -25.81 12.82 12.05
N THR A 327 -26.03 11.91 11.12
CA THR A 327 -25.71 10.49 11.28
C THR A 327 -24.56 10.10 10.36
N LEU A 328 -23.50 9.57 10.97
CA LEU A 328 -22.38 8.96 10.29
C LEU A 328 -22.66 7.45 10.13
N TYR A 329 -22.69 6.99 8.90
CA TYR A 329 -22.83 5.59 8.52
C TYR A 329 -21.49 5.02 8.11
N ARG A 330 -21.26 3.75 8.47
CA ARG A 330 -20.18 2.93 7.92
C ARG A 330 -20.77 1.93 6.94
N SER A 331 -20.20 1.87 5.74
CA SER A 331 -20.58 0.91 4.70
C SER A 331 -20.49 -0.54 5.23
N PRO A 332 -21.45 -1.44 4.90
CA PRO A 332 -22.53 -1.18 3.95
C PRO A 332 -23.71 -0.41 4.54
N ARG A 333 -24.10 -0.55 5.82
CA ARG A 333 -25.31 0.11 6.39
C ARG A 333 -25.33 0.24 7.92
N ARG A 334 -24.16 0.29 8.59
CA ARG A 334 -24.14 0.34 10.05
C ARG A 334 -24.09 1.79 10.53
N LYS A 335 -25.11 2.23 11.29
CA LYS A 335 -25.03 3.49 12.06
C LYS A 335 -23.77 3.44 12.91
N TYR A 336 -22.87 4.39 12.69
CA TYR A 336 -21.55 4.41 13.31
C TYR A 336 -21.49 5.44 14.44
N ALA A 337 -21.97 6.65 14.18
CA ALA A 337 -22.14 7.71 15.18
C ALA A 337 -23.31 8.60 14.80
N MET A 338 -23.90 9.26 15.80
CA MET A 338 -25.00 10.21 15.60
C MET A 338 -24.75 11.40 16.53
N LYS A 339 -24.92 12.61 15.99
CA LYS A 339 -24.86 13.85 16.76
C LYS A 339 -26.20 14.56 16.60
N THR A 340 -26.81 14.90 17.73
CA THR A 340 -28.07 15.62 17.79
C THR A 340 -27.81 17.04 18.23
N ILE A 341 -28.32 18.00 17.48
CA ILE A 341 -28.25 19.43 17.78
C ILE A 341 -29.68 19.88 18.05
N SER A 342 -29.96 20.31 19.27
CA SER A 342 -31.26 20.90 19.60
C SER A 342 -31.33 22.30 19.04
N ILE A 343 -32.42 22.60 18.33
CA ILE A 343 -32.73 23.95 17.85
C ILE A 343 -33.57 24.62 18.95
N PRO A 344 -33.17 25.80 19.43
CA PRO A 344 -33.86 26.50 20.52
C PRO A 344 -35.23 27.06 20.13
#